data_AF-A0A174E912-F1
#
_entry.id   AF-A0A174E912-F1
#
_cell.length_a   1.000
_cell.length_b   1.000
_cell.length_c   1.000
_cell.angle_alpha   90.00
_cell.angle_beta   90.00
_cell.angle_gamma   90.00
#
_symmetry.space_group_name_H-M   'P 1'
#
loop_
_entity.id
_entity.type
_entity.pdbx_description
1 polymer ?
#
loop_
_entity_poly.entity_id
_entity_poly.type
_entity_poly.pdbx_seq_one_letter_code
_entity_poly.pdbx_strand_id
1 'polypeptide(L)'
;MKKVINGCIYAIDLGGTEEYEFKGVHPAMVVRMLKEEKMYYVVPLTTYTKERWEKCKRQGFGCRIVSTNSIARVDKINIVTEKQIHSRYYNSEKLVCAEPAEIEKVILRVEEYFKLSNQKGLNEYKKFYSEKKVFENKMYQFWIDNKFDDVYYNVKIEKGSIELELGKDEIRNLTFNDIVQVLSELLDASKLHFEKKGNQSIIICFNVDHKIALTFQEKYDKFKSQKGSVEA
;
A
#
# COMPACT_ATOMS: atom_id res chain seq x y z
N MET A 1 -16.79 36.50 4.37
CA MET A 1 -16.00 35.26 4.14
C MET A 1 -14.55 35.51 4.53
N LYS A 2 -13.98 34.70 5.44
CA LYS A 2 -12.53 34.75 5.70
C LYS A 2 -11.82 34.12 4.51
N LYS A 3 -11.20 34.92 3.64
CA LYS A 3 -10.46 34.41 2.48
C LYS A 3 -9.21 33.67 2.94
N VAL A 4 -9.13 32.35 2.74
CA VAL A 4 -7.89 31.59 2.95
C VAL A 4 -6.89 31.96 1.85
N ILE A 5 -5.74 32.48 2.28
CA ILE A 5 -4.61 32.89 1.44
C ILE A 5 -3.61 31.75 1.32
N ASN A 6 -3.24 31.39 0.09
CA ASN A 6 -2.26 30.33 -0.19
C ASN A 6 -0.86 30.68 0.36
N GLY A 7 -0.11 29.65 0.77
CA GLY A 7 1.24 29.78 1.34
C GLY A 7 1.27 30.32 2.77
N CYS A 8 0.14 30.82 3.27
CA CYS A 8 0.06 31.35 4.62
C CYS A 8 -0.08 30.25 5.67
N ILE A 9 0.29 30.56 6.91
CA ILE A 9 0.28 29.61 8.02
C ILE A 9 -0.97 29.82 8.89
N TYR A 10 -1.70 28.74 9.13
CA TYR A 10 -2.94 28.70 9.91
C TYR A 10 -2.82 27.68 11.04
N ALA A 11 -3.64 27.85 12.07
CA ALA A 11 -3.92 26.80 13.04
C ALA A 11 -4.90 25.81 12.42
N ILE A 12 -4.53 24.54 12.36
CA ILE A 12 -5.32 23.47 11.73
C ILE A 12 -5.41 22.29 12.67
N ASP A 13 -6.62 21.80 12.92
CA ASP A 13 -6.82 20.52 13.59
C ASP A 13 -6.55 19.37 12.62
N LEU A 14 -5.46 18.66 12.85
CA LEU A 14 -5.00 17.56 12.00
C LEU A 14 -5.61 16.20 12.40
N GLY A 15 -6.35 16.12 13.51
CA GLY A 15 -7.20 14.99 13.86
C GLY A 15 -6.50 13.63 13.98
N GLY A 16 -5.16 13.60 14.06
CA GLY A 16 -4.39 12.35 14.03
C GLY A 16 -4.77 11.40 15.16
N THR A 17 -5.02 10.13 14.82
CA THR A 17 -5.34 9.06 15.77
C THR A 17 -4.12 8.21 16.08
N GLU A 18 -3.18 8.11 15.13
CA GLU A 18 -2.01 7.24 15.22
C GLU A 18 -0.75 7.96 15.72
N GLU A 19 0.24 7.20 16.23
CA GLU A 19 1.49 7.78 16.77
C GLU A 19 2.34 8.52 15.74
N TYR A 20 2.20 8.15 14.46
CA TYR A 20 2.94 8.78 13.37
C TYR A 20 2.25 10.04 12.83
N GLU A 21 1.08 10.41 13.34
CA GLU A 21 0.31 11.57 12.89
C GLU A 21 0.45 12.76 13.85
N PHE A 22 0.13 13.96 13.35
CA PHE A 22 0.01 15.13 14.20
C PHE A 22 -1.37 15.14 14.88
N LYS A 23 -1.39 15.08 16.21
CA LYS A 23 -2.63 15.09 17.01
C LYS A 23 -2.99 16.50 17.46
N GLY A 24 -4.24 16.91 17.24
CA GLY A 24 -4.78 18.22 17.64
C GLY A 24 -4.38 19.36 16.72
N VAL A 25 -4.40 20.58 17.26
CA VAL A 25 -4.18 21.82 16.50
C VAL A 25 -2.69 22.11 16.32
N HIS A 26 -2.24 22.20 15.06
CA HIS A 26 -0.86 22.52 14.70
C HIS A 26 -0.78 23.71 13.72
N PRO A 27 0.32 24.46 13.71
CA PRO A 27 0.60 25.39 12.63
C PRO A 27 0.82 24.61 11.33
N ALA A 28 0.18 25.02 10.24
CA ALA A 28 0.37 24.41 8.94
C ALA A 28 0.31 25.44 7.81
N MET A 29 1.18 25.27 6.82
CA MET A 29 1.12 26.01 5.57
C MET A 29 -0.03 25.46 4.73
N VAL A 30 -0.91 26.33 4.24
CA VAL A 30 -2.06 25.91 3.42
C VAL A 30 -1.87 26.24 1.95
N VAL A 31 -2.26 25.32 1.07
CA VAL A 31 -2.32 25.58 -0.37
C VAL A 31 -3.61 25.00 -0.92
N ARG A 32 -4.39 25.85 -1.58
CA ARG A 32 -5.67 25.48 -2.20
C ARG A 32 -5.45 24.51 -3.35
N MET A 33 -6.29 23.49 -3.43
CA MET A 33 -6.33 22.56 -4.55
C MET A 33 -6.86 23.25 -5.81
N LEU A 34 -6.36 22.85 -6.99
CA LEU A 34 -6.63 23.56 -8.25
C LEU A 34 -8.12 23.58 -8.65
N LYS A 35 -8.85 22.48 -8.40
CA LYS A 35 -10.23 22.27 -8.89
C LYS A 35 -11.31 22.33 -7.82
N GLU A 36 -10.94 22.14 -6.55
CA GLU A 36 -11.88 22.16 -5.45
C GLU A 36 -11.53 23.30 -4.50
N GLU A 37 -12.33 24.37 -4.53
CA GLU A 37 -12.00 25.64 -3.87
C GLU A 37 -12.01 25.55 -2.33
N LYS A 38 -12.72 24.56 -1.78
CA LYS A 38 -12.83 24.33 -0.32
C LYS A 38 -11.88 23.25 0.19
N MET A 39 -11.05 22.67 -0.67
CA MET A 39 -10.03 21.70 -0.30
C MET A 39 -8.64 22.31 -0.39
N TYR A 40 -7.82 21.95 0.58
CA TYR A 40 -6.45 22.43 0.71
C TYR A 40 -5.56 21.24 1.03
N TYR A 41 -4.38 21.17 0.43
CA TYR A 41 -3.32 20.41 1.06
C TYR A 41 -2.62 21.30 2.08
N VAL A 42 -2.16 20.69 3.16
CA VAL A 42 -1.51 21.39 4.26
C VAL A 42 -0.22 20.70 4.61
N VAL A 43 0.82 21.50 4.85
CA VAL A 43 2.11 21.02 5.32
C VAL A 43 2.24 21.43 6.79
N PRO A 44 2.22 20.50 7.75
CA PRO A 44 2.38 20.83 9.16
C PRO A 44 3.78 21.39 9.45
N LEU A 45 3.85 22.33 10.37
CA LEU A 45 5.09 22.92 10.88
C LEU A 45 5.35 22.41 12.29
N THR A 46 6.62 22.20 12.61
CA THR A 46 7.08 22.01 14.00
C THR A 46 8.14 23.03 14.33
N THR A 47 8.27 23.38 15.62
CA THR A 47 9.34 24.26 16.08
C THR A 47 10.69 23.65 15.80
N TYR A 48 11.62 24.48 15.34
CA TYR A 48 12.98 24.04 15.13
C TYR A 48 13.75 23.88 16.44
N THR A 49 14.37 22.71 16.55
CA THR A 49 15.53 22.46 17.42
C THR A 49 16.56 21.71 16.58
N LYS A 50 17.85 21.78 16.94
CA LYS A 50 18.90 21.03 16.23
C LYS A 50 18.56 19.53 16.18
N GLU A 51 18.13 18.97 17.30
CA GLU A 51 17.73 17.56 17.42
C GLU A 51 16.56 17.19 16.48
N ARG A 52 15.48 18.00 16.48
CA ARG A 52 14.33 17.77 15.60
C ARG A 52 14.72 17.88 14.13
N TRP A 53 15.60 18.83 13.81
CA TRP A 53 16.10 19.00 12.44
C TRP A 53 16.88 17.77 11.96
N GLU A 54 17.79 17.24 12.78
CA GLU A 54 18.51 16.00 12.44
C GLU A 54 17.58 14.80 12.32
N LYS A 55 16.54 14.70 13.17
CA LYS A 55 15.51 13.65 13.02
C LYS A 55 14.75 13.79 11.70
N CYS A 56 14.31 15.00 11.34
CA CYS A 56 13.57 15.25 10.10
C CYS A 56 14.44 15.03 8.85
N LYS A 57 15.74 15.34 8.90
CA LYS A 57 16.69 15.04 7.81
C LYS A 57 16.86 13.54 7.61
N ARG A 58 16.99 12.76 8.70
CA ARG A 58 17.04 11.29 8.62
C ARG A 58 15.76 10.68 8.04
N GLN A 59 14.60 11.28 8.29
CA GLN A 59 13.31 10.85 7.77
C GLN A 59 13.02 11.33 6.33
N GLY A 60 13.84 12.24 5.77
CA GLY A 60 13.94 12.49 4.33
C GLY A 60 13.21 13.72 3.77
N PHE A 61 12.27 14.35 4.47
CA PHE A 61 11.43 15.42 3.88
C PHE A 61 11.11 16.60 4.82
N GLY A 62 11.97 16.87 5.79
CA GLY A 62 11.92 18.13 6.52
C GLY A 62 12.43 19.31 5.67
N CYS A 63 11.70 20.43 5.67
CA CYS A 63 12.16 21.69 5.06
C CYS A 63 12.30 22.77 6.13
N ARG A 64 13.52 23.33 6.29
CA ARG A 64 13.79 24.40 7.25
C ARG A 64 13.22 25.73 6.75
N ILE A 65 12.40 26.37 7.59
CA ILE A 65 11.92 27.75 7.40
C ILE A 65 12.58 28.62 8.48
N VAL A 66 13.51 29.47 8.08
CA VAL A 66 14.35 30.31 8.94
C VAL A 66 13.54 31.46 9.54
N SER A 67 12.76 32.17 8.71
CA SER A 67 11.97 33.36 9.12
C SER A 67 11.02 33.10 10.29
N THR A 68 10.46 31.90 10.36
CA THR A 68 9.50 31.48 11.39
C THR A 68 10.11 30.57 12.44
N ASN A 69 11.42 30.33 12.38
CA ASN A 69 12.13 29.37 13.21
C ASN A 69 11.41 27.99 13.29
N SER A 70 10.94 27.48 12.16
CA SER A 70 10.19 26.22 12.07
C SER A 70 10.78 25.22 11.08
N ILE A 71 10.23 24.02 11.07
CA ILE A 71 10.50 22.94 10.11
C ILE A 71 9.16 22.52 9.52
N ALA A 72 8.98 22.67 8.21
CA ALA A 72 7.86 22.10 7.48
C ALA A 72 8.07 20.58 7.31
N ARG A 73 7.04 19.80 7.66
CA ARG A 73 7.02 18.34 7.62
C ARG A 73 6.28 17.87 6.37
N VAL A 74 6.98 17.86 5.24
CA VAL A 74 6.41 17.45 3.95
C VAL A 74 6.01 15.97 3.95
N ASP A 75 6.67 15.15 4.76
CA ASP A 75 6.29 13.74 5.01
C ASP A 75 4.97 13.57 5.77
N LYS A 76 4.35 14.66 6.23
CA LYS A 76 3.12 14.67 7.04
C LYS A 76 2.02 15.53 6.41
N ILE A 77 2.05 15.68 5.10
CA ILE A 77 1.02 16.41 4.36
C ILE A 77 -0.34 15.75 4.56
N ASN A 78 -1.35 16.60 4.79
CA ASN A 78 -2.75 16.20 4.83
C ASN A 78 -3.56 16.99 3.82
N ILE A 79 -4.68 16.41 3.38
CA ILE A 79 -5.74 17.15 2.68
C ILE A 79 -6.82 17.48 3.71
N VAL A 80 -7.20 18.74 3.77
CA VAL A 80 -8.22 19.24 4.70
C VAL A 80 -9.26 20.07 3.97
N THR A 81 -10.40 20.23 4.62
CA THR A 81 -11.44 21.16 4.16
C THR A 81 -11.29 22.52 4.85
N GLU A 82 -11.91 23.55 4.27
CA GLU A 82 -11.97 24.90 4.88
C GLU A 82 -12.44 24.89 6.34
N LYS A 83 -13.31 23.94 6.74
CA LYS A 83 -13.83 23.80 8.10
C LYS A 83 -12.75 23.51 9.15
N GLN A 84 -11.64 22.88 8.74
CA GLN A 84 -10.52 22.54 9.62
C GLN A 84 -9.51 23.68 9.74
N ILE A 85 -9.63 24.73 8.92
CA ILE A 85 -8.74 25.89 8.94
C ILE A 85 -9.33 26.93 9.90
N HIS A 86 -8.67 27.13 11.04
CA HIS A 86 -9.18 28.02 12.08
C HIS A 86 -8.78 29.48 11.81
N SER A 87 -7.78 29.98 12.53
CA SER A 87 -7.25 31.34 12.37
C SER A 87 -5.86 31.29 11.75
N ARG A 88 -5.38 32.45 11.27
CA ARG A 88 -3.94 32.64 11.05
C ARG A 88 -3.19 32.28 12.33
N TYR A 89 -2.03 31.65 12.17
CA TYR A 89 -1.25 31.20 13.32
C TYR A 89 -0.40 32.35 13.90
N TYR A 90 -0.41 32.48 15.22
CA TYR A 90 0.39 33.44 15.97
C TYR A 90 1.32 32.68 16.93
N ASN A 91 2.55 33.16 17.05
CA ASN A 91 3.50 32.69 18.05
C ASN A 91 3.90 33.87 18.94
N SER A 92 3.54 33.82 20.23
CA SER A 92 3.83 34.89 21.18
C SER A 92 3.42 36.27 20.63
N GLU A 93 2.14 36.38 20.22
CA GLU A 93 1.51 37.58 19.64
C GLU A 93 2.02 38.01 18.25
N LYS A 94 3.06 37.38 17.72
CA LYS A 94 3.56 37.66 16.36
C LYS A 94 2.88 36.76 15.35
N LEU A 95 2.34 37.37 14.30
CA LEU A 95 1.81 36.64 13.15
C LEU A 95 2.95 35.86 12.49
N VAL A 96 2.73 34.56 12.29
CA VAL A 96 3.73 33.71 11.65
C VAL A 96 3.60 33.85 10.12
N CYS A 97 4.64 34.42 9.51
CA CYS A 97 4.74 34.65 8.07
C CYS A 97 6.13 34.19 7.61
N ALA A 98 6.17 33.30 6.62
CA ALA A 98 7.41 32.88 5.98
C ALA A 98 7.72 33.74 4.75
N GLU A 99 8.98 33.82 4.35
CA GLU A 99 9.36 34.52 3.13
C GLU A 99 8.89 33.75 1.88
N PRO A 100 8.55 34.44 0.78
CA PRO A 100 8.09 33.78 -0.44
C PRO A 100 9.04 32.68 -0.96
N ALA A 101 10.36 32.92 -0.92
CA ALA A 101 11.37 31.94 -1.35
C ALA A 101 11.38 30.68 -0.47
N GLU A 102 11.05 30.80 0.82
CA GLU A 102 10.96 29.64 1.71
C GLU A 102 9.68 28.84 1.45
N ILE A 103 8.57 29.52 1.15
CA ILE A 103 7.31 28.87 0.73
C ILE A 103 7.51 28.11 -0.59
N GLU A 104 8.16 28.72 -1.57
CA GLU A 104 8.51 28.09 -2.84
C GLU A 104 9.34 26.82 -2.61
N LYS A 105 10.35 26.88 -1.74
CA LYS A 105 11.16 25.71 -1.37
C LYS A 105 10.33 24.59 -0.73
N VAL A 106 9.35 24.91 0.12
CA VAL A 106 8.44 23.91 0.69
C VAL A 106 7.61 23.26 -0.42
N ILE A 107 7.03 24.06 -1.34
CA ILE A 107 6.21 23.57 -2.46
C ILE A 107 7.03 22.65 -3.37
N LEU A 108 8.24 23.03 -3.77
CA LEU A 108 9.13 22.18 -4.58
C LEU A 108 9.43 20.84 -3.87
N ARG A 109 9.62 20.88 -2.55
CA ARG A 109 9.81 19.66 -1.75
C ARG A 109 8.54 18.80 -1.68
N VAL A 110 7.35 19.40 -1.68
CA VAL A 110 6.07 18.68 -1.78
C VAL A 110 5.96 17.95 -3.12
N GLU A 111 6.29 18.63 -4.22
CA GLU A 111 6.28 18.03 -5.56
C GLU A 111 7.25 16.85 -5.66
N GLU A 112 8.46 17.01 -5.13
CA GLU A 112 9.46 15.94 -5.05
C GLU A 112 8.94 14.72 -4.26
N TYR A 113 8.31 14.97 -3.10
CA TYR A 113 7.73 13.91 -2.27
C TYR A 113 6.64 13.13 -3.01
N PHE A 114 5.69 13.81 -3.66
CA PHE A 114 4.65 13.14 -4.43
C PHE A 114 5.21 12.39 -5.63
N LYS A 115 6.19 12.96 -6.34
CA LYS A 115 6.85 12.27 -7.46
C LYS A 115 7.47 10.95 -7.01
N LEU A 116 8.22 10.95 -5.91
CA LEU A 116 8.86 9.75 -5.37
C LEU A 116 7.83 8.73 -4.85
N SER A 117 6.80 9.19 -4.14
CA SER A 117 5.70 8.34 -3.68
C SER A 117 4.95 7.67 -4.84
N ASN A 118 4.65 8.43 -5.91
CA ASN A 118 4.00 7.90 -7.11
C ASN A 118 4.87 6.88 -7.84
N GLN A 119 6.18 7.13 -7.95
CA GLN A 119 7.12 6.18 -8.53
C GLN A 119 7.19 4.88 -7.72
N LYS A 120 7.23 4.98 -6.39
CA LYS A 120 7.18 3.81 -5.50
C LYS A 120 5.90 3.01 -5.71
N GLY A 121 4.74 3.66 -5.66
CA GLY A 121 3.44 3.01 -5.84
C GLY A 121 3.31 2.33 -7.21
N LEU A 122 3.76 2.98 -8.29
CA LEU A 122 3.76 2.36 -9.63
C LEU A 122 4.67 1.13 -9.70
N ASN A 123 5.84 1.17 -9.06
CA ASN A 123 6.76 0.03 -9.04
C ASN A 123 6.18 -1.15 -8.23
N GLU A 124 5.53 -0.88 -7.10
CA GLU A 124 4.82 -1.90 -6.31
C GLU A 124 3.69 -2.52 -7.14
N TYR A 125 2.87 -1.71 -7.81
CA TYR A 125 1.79 -2.20 -8.67
C TYR A 125 2.30 -3.04 -9.84
N LYS A 126 3.41 -2.65 -10.49
CA LYS A 126 4.03 -3.43 -11.57
C LYS A 126 4.48 -4.82 -11.09
N LYS A 127 5.06 -4.92 -9.89
CA LYS A 127 5.46 -6.20 -9.29
C LYS A 127 4.25 -7.08 -9.03
N PHE A 128 3.22 -6.54 -8.37
CA PHE A 128 1.94 -7.20 -8.17
C PHE A 128 1.38 -7.74 -9.49
N TYR A 129 1.24 -6.88 -10.51
CA TYR A 129 0.59 -7.25 -11.77
C TYR A 129 1.38 -8.33 -12.53
N SER A 130 2.71 -8.24 -12.54
CA SER A 130 3.59 -9.25 -13.13
C SER A 130 3.45 -10.59 -12.41
N GLU A 131 3.49 -10.61 -11.08
CA GLU A 131 3.32 -11.85 -10.30
C GLU A 131 1.91 -12.43 -10.46
N LYS A 132 0.87 -11.58 -10.51
CA LYS A 132 -0.51 -12.03 -10.74
C LYS A 132 -0.61 -12.78 -12.08
N LYS A 133 -0.02 -12.24 -13.14
CA LYS A 133 0.00 -12.89 -14.46
C LYS A 133 0.76 -14.22 -14.47
N VAL A 134 1.90 -14.29 -13.78
CA VAL A 134 2.65 -15.54 -13.63
C VAL A 134 1.83 -16.57 -12.85
N PHE A 135 1.18 -16.15 -11.76
CA PHE A 135 0.34 -17.02 -10.95
C PHE A 135 -0.87 -17.53 -11.72
N GLU A 136 -1.61 -16.66 -12.41
CA GLU A 136 -2.72 -17.03 -13.31
C GLU A 136 -2.29 -18.10 -14.33
N ASN A 137 -1.16 -17.86 -15.01
CA ASN A 137 -0.65 -18.78 -16.01
C ASN A 137 -0.24 -20.13 -15.39
N LYS A 138 0.43 -20.13 -14.23
CA LYS A 138 0.78 -21.36 -13.52
C LYS A 138 -0.45 -22.15 -13.08
N MET A 139 -1.46 -21.47 -12.54
CA MET A 139 -2.72 -22.11 -12.16
C MET A 139 -3.45 -22.69 -13.38
N TYR A 140 -3.51 -21.96 -14.49
CA TYR A 140 -4.08 -22.48 -15.74
C TYR A 140 -3.31 -23.71 -16.26
N GLN A 141 -1.98 -23.63 -16.32
CA GLN A 141 -1.13 -24.73 -16.76
C GLN A 141 -1.28 -25.98 -15.88
N PHE A 142 -1.40 -25.79 -14.57
CA PHE A 142 -1.53 -26.88 -13.61
C PHE A 142 -2.92 -27.51 -13.65
N TRP A 143 -3.98 -26.70 -13.50
CA TRP A 143 -5.34 -27.21 -13.34
C TRP A 143 -6.01 -27.57 -14.68
N ILE A 144 -5.80 -26.77 -15.73
CA ILE A 144 -6.50 -26.90 -17.02
C ILE A 144 -5.66 -27.70 -18.02
N ASP A 145 -4.41 -27.27 -18.28
CA ASP A 145 -3.55 -27.95 -19.26
C ASP A 145 -2.90 -29.24 -18.71
N ASN A 146 -2.93 -29.43 -17.38
CA ASN A 146 -2.32 -30.57 -16.68
C ASN A 146 -0.81 -30.76 -16.98
N LYS A 147 -0.08 -29.65 -17.13
CA LYS A 147 1.39 -29.62 -17.36
C LYS A 147 2.18 -29.83 -16.06
N PHE A 148 1.96 -30.97 -15.41
CA PHE A 148 2.50 -31.27 -14.09
C PHE A 148 4.03 -31.37 -14.02
N ASP A 149 4.70 -31.61 -15.14
CA ASP A 149 6.16 -31.63 -15.23
C ASP A 149 6.78 -30.23 -15.16
N ASP A 150 6.11 -29.22 -15.73
CA ASP A 150 6.58 -27.85 -15.78
C ASP A 150 6.20 -27.07 -14.51
N VAL A 151 5.00 -27.36 -13.99
CA VAL A 151 4.43 -26.71 -12.81
C VAL A 151 3.92 -27.78 -11.87
N TYR A 152 4.54 -27.90 -10.70
CA TYR A 152 4.16 -28.90 -9.70
C TYR A 152 3.76 -28.24 -8.38
N TYR A 153 2.58 -28.61 -7.90
CA TYR A 153 2.10 -28.25 -6.57
C TYR A 153 1.72 -29.51 -5.80
N ASN A 154 1.89 -29.47 -4.48
CA ASN A 154 1.35 -30.52 -3.62
C ASN A 154 -0.15 -30.30 -3.44
N VAL A 155 -0.94 -31.25 -3.94
CA VAL A 155 -2.40 -31.22 -3.85
C VAL A 155 -2.91 -32.48 -3.14
N LYS A 156 -3.90 -32.29 -2.26
CA LYS A 156 -4.74 -33.37 -1.71
C LYS A 156 -6.19 -33.12 -2.08
N ILE A 157 -6.92 -34.19 -2.42
CA ILE A 157 -8.30 -34.10 -2.87
C ILE A 157 -9.12 -35.11 -2.07
N GLU A 158 -10.13 -34.62 -1.35
CA GLU A 158 -11.05 -35.44 -0.55
C GLU A 158 -12.49 -34.97 -0.76
N LYS A 159 -13.33 -35.81 -1.38
CA LYS A 159 -14.79 -35.60 -1.51
C LYS A 159 -15.18 -34.19 -2.03
N GLY A 160 -14.46 -33.67 -3.03
CA GLY A 160 -14.73 -32.35 -3.62
C GLY A 160 -14.09 -31.16 -2.88
N SER A 161 -13.38 -31.42 -1.77
CA SER A 161 -12.47 -30.47 -1.13
C SER A 161 -11.06 -30.69 -1.66
N ILE A 162 -10.36 -29.59 -1.93
CA ILE A 162 -8.98 -29.55 -2.42
C ILE A 162 -8.13 -28.80 -1.41
N GLU A 163 -6.99 -29.37 -1.02
CA GLU A 163 -5.91 -28.66 -0.34
C GLU A 163 -4.75 -28.44 -1.33
N LEU A 164 -4.39 -27.19 -1.56
CA LEU A 164 -3.29 -26.76 -2.41
C LEU A 164 -2.20 -26.10 -1.56
N GLU A 165 -0.98 -26.61 -1.62
CA GLU A 165 0.17 -25.97 -0.98
C GLU A 165 0.92 -25.06 -1.96
N LEU A 166 1.10 -23.79 -1.57
CA LEU A 166 1.87 -22.79 -2.31
C LEU A 166 3.06 -22.27 -1.50
N GLY A 167 4.18 -22.01 -2.17
CA GLY A 167 5.29 -21.26 -1.60
C GLY A 167 4.95 -19.76 -1.47
N LYS A 168 5.28 -19.15 -0.33
CA LYS A 168 5.02 -17.71 -0.08
C LYS A 168 5.74 -16.80 -1.07
N ASP A 169 6.88 -17.23 -1.60
CA ASP A 169 7.63 -16.46 -2.59
C ASP A 169 6.89 -16.34 -3.92
N GLU A 170 6.05 -17.32 -4.28
CA GLU A 170 5.27 -17.30 -5.53
C GLU A 170 4.09 -16.31 -5.49
N ILE A 171 3.65 -15.95 -4.29
CA ILE A 171 2.48 -15.11 -4.05
C ILE A 171 2.83 -13.88 -3.21
N ARG A 172 4.11 -13.50 -3.17
CA ARG A 172 4.63 -12.50 -2.24
C ARG A 172 3.97 -11.14 -2.38
N ASN A 173 3.67 -10.71 -3.61
CA ASN A 173 2.98 -9.44 -3.86
C ASN A 173 1.49 -9.64 -4.20
N LEU A 174 0.90 -10.80 -3.91
CA LEU A 174 -0.52 -11.07 -4.08
C LEU A 174 -1.26 -11.02 -2.74
N THR A 175 -2.49 -10.53 -2.76
CA THR A 175 -3.40 -10.65 -1.62
C THR A 175 -4.17 -11.96 -1.69
N PHE A 176 -4.77 -12.39 -0.57
CA PHE A 176 -5.66 -13.54 -0.59
C PHE A 176 -6.87 -13.34 -1.51
N ASN A 177 -7.35 -12.11 -1.66
CA ASN A 177 -8.44 -11.81 -2.60
C ASN A 177 -8.03 -12.04 -4.06
N ASP A 178 -6.78 -11.73 -4.42
CA ASP A 178 -6.28 -11.99 -5.77
C ASP A 178 -6.23 -13.50 -6.05
N ILE A 179 -5.77 -14.28 -5.08
CA ILE A 179 -5.71 -15.75 -5.20
C ILE A 179 -7.12 -16.35 -5.27
N VAL A 180 -8.04 -15.87 -4.41
CA VAL A 180 -9.45 -16.26 -4.44
C VAL A 180 -10.05 -15.99 -5.80
N GLN A 181 -9.84 -14.80 -6.36
CA GLN A 181 -10.35 -14.43 -7.67
C GLN A 181 -9.88 -15.42 -8.74
N VAL A 182 -8.57 -15.68 -8.82
CA VAL A 182 -7.99 -16.57 -9.83
C VAL A 182 -8.53 -18.00 -9.72
N LEU A 183 -8.58 -18.57 -8.51
CA LEU A 183 -9.08 -19.93 -8.32
C LEU A 183 -10.59 -20.04 -8.56
N SER A 184 -11.35 -19.01 -8.18
CA SER A 184 -12.81 -18.97 -8.41
C SER A 184 -13.13 -18.86 -9.90
N GLU A 185 -12.41 -18.01 -10.64
CA GLU A 185 -12.60 -17.85 -12.09
C GLU A 185 -12.17 -19.09 -12.88
N LEU A 186 -11.10 -19.78 -12.47
CA LEU A 186 -10.59 -20.96 -13.16
C LEU A 186 -11.36 -22.24 -12.86
N LEU A 187 -11.80 -22.43 -11.60
CA LEU A 187 -12.28 -23.72 -11.11
C LEU A 187 -13.71 -23.68 -10.56
N ASP A 188 -14.37 -22.52 -10.60
CA ASP A 188 -15.61 -22.28 -9.87
C ASP A 188 -15.47 -22.63 -8.37
N ALA A 189 -14.29 -22.29 -7.82
CA ALA A 189 -13.93 -22.61 -6.45
C ALA A 189 -14.78 -21.84 -5.44
N SER A 190 -15.16 -22.50 -4.35
CA SER A 190 -15.92 -21.92 -3.25
C SER A 190 -15.33 -22.28 -1.89
N LYS A 191 -15.75 -21.56 -0.83
CA LYS A 191 -15.32 -21.82 0.56
C LYS A 191 -13.79 -21.82 0.77
N LEU A 192 -13.09 -20.92 0.09
CA LEU A 192 -11.64 -20.81 0.20
C LEU A 192 -11.21 -20.40 1.62
N HIS A 193 -10.31 -21.17 2.21
CA HIS A 193 -9.65 -20.86 3.48
C HIS A 193 -8.14 -21.00 3.36
N PHE A 194 -7.42 -20.21 4.16
CA PHE A 194 -5.96 -20.09 4.10
C PHE A 194 -5.34 -20.47 5.44
N GLU A 195 -4.43 -21.43 5.41
CA GLU A 195 -3.69 -21.89 6.58
C GLU A 195 -2.19 -21.68 6.40
N LYS A 196 -1.51 -21.21 7.44
CA LYS A 196 -0.05 -21.08 7.41
C LYS A 196 0.57 -22.44 7.66
N LYS A 197 1.44 -22.88 6.75
CA LYS A 197 2.27 -24.08 6.94
C LYS A 197 3.72 -23.66 7.10
N GLY A 198 4.12 -23.49 8.36
CA GLY A 198 5.45 -22.99 8.71
C GLY A 198 5.76 -21.60 8.14
N ASN A 199 7.05 -21.34 7.93
CA ASN A 199 7.52 -20.02 7.52
C ASN A 199 7.48 -19.80 6.01
N GLN A 200 7.50 -20.85 5.19
CA GLN A 200 7.70 -20.74 3.75
C GLN A 200 6.47 -21.04 2.90
N SER A 201 5.44 -21.68 3.46
CA SER A 201 4.28 -22.14 2.66
C SER A 201 2.94 -21.66 3.22
N ILE A 202 1.93 -21.67 2.37
CA ILE A 202 0.52 -21.47 2.70
C ILE A 202 -0.27 -22.64 2.10
N ILE A 203 -1.22 -23.17 2.85
CA ILE A 203 -2.20 -24.13 2.35
C ILE A 203 -3.47 -23.35 2.03
N ILE A 204 -4.01 -23.58 0.84
CA ILE A 204 -5.28 -23.06 0.39
C ILE A 204 -6.21 -24.24 0.25
N CYS A 205 -7.31 -24.18 0.98
CA CYS A 205 -8.28 -25.24 0.98
C CYS A 205 -9.60 -24.72 0.42
N PHE A 206 -10.18 -25.41 -0.55
CA PHE A 206 -11.34 -24.92 -1.28
C PHE A 206 -12.18 -26.05 -1.87
N ASN A 207 -13.45 -25.77 -2.15
CA ASN A 207 -14.37 -26.72 -2.74
C ASN A 207 -14.54 -26.43 -4.23
N VAL A 208 -14.64 -27.48 -5.04
CA VAL A 208 -15.01 -27.40 -6.47
C VAL A 208 -16.10 -28.43 -6.77
N ASP A 209 -16.68 -28.37 -7.97
CA ASP A 209 -17.60 -29.42 -8.44
C ASP A 209 -16.92 -30.80 -8.39
N HIS A 210 -17.66 -31.79 -7.88
CA HIS A 210 -17.12 -33.14 -7.65
C HIS A 210 -16.61 -33.80 -8.93
N LYS A 211 -17.22 -33.54 -10.10
CA LYS A 211 -16.75 -34.09 -11.38
C LYS A 211 -15.43 -33.45 -11.79
N ILE A 212 -15.27 -32.14 -11.57
CA ILE A 212 -14.01 -31.43 -11.84
C ILE A 212 -12.90 -32.01 -10.95
N ALA A 213 -13.16 -32.15 -9.65
CA ALA A 213 -12.21 -32.73 -8.70
C ALA A 213 -11.76 -34.13 -9.08
N LEU A 214 -12.71 -35.03 -9.40
CA LEU A 214 -12.39 -36.41 -9.81
C LEU A 214 -11.57 -36.46 -11.10
N THR A 215 -11.99 -35.70 -12.12
CA THR A 215 -11.31 -35.68 -13.44
C THR A 215 -9.87 -35.20 -13.29
N PHE A 216 -9.64 -34.19 -12.45
CA PHE A 216 -8.29 -33.72 -12.15
C PHE A 216 -7.49 -34.78 -11.35
N GLN A 217 -8.10 -35.37 -10.32
CA GLN A 217 -7.46 -36.38 -9.47
C GLN A 217 -6.93 -37.57 -10.26
N GLU A 218 -7.73 -38.13 -11.18
CA GLU A 218 -7.31 -39.25 -12.03
C GLU A 218 -6.04 -38.94 -12.83
N LYS A 219 -5.97 -37.75 -13.43
CA LYS A 219 -4.81 -37.31 -14.21
C LYS A 219 -3.58 -37.09 -13.32
N TYR A 220 -3.78 -36.48 -12.16
CA TYR A 220 -2.71 -36.14 -11.24
C TYR A 220 -2.13 -37.37 -10.53
N ASP A 221 -2.95 -38.35 -10.15
CA ASP A 221 -2.51 -39.61 -9.57
C ASP A 221 -1.72 -40.47 -10.58
N LYS A 222 -2.15 -40.45 -11.85
CA LYS A 222 -1.39 -41.08 -12.94
C LYS A 222 0.00 -40.45 -13.10
N PHE A 223 0.11 -39.13 -13.04
CA PHE A 223 1.38 -38.42 -13.07
C PHE A 223 2.28 -38.77 -11.87
N LYS A 224 1.73 -38.77 -10.64
CA LYS A 224 2.48 -39.13 -9.44
C LYS A 224 3.01 -40.56 -9.47
N SER A 225 2.20 -41.51 -9.93
CA SER A 225 2.64 -42.91 -10.03
C SER A 225 3.77 -43.10 -11.05
N GLN A 226 3.77 -42.33 -12.14
CA GLN A 226 4.86 -42.32 -13.13
C GLN A 226 6.15 -41.69 -12.62
N LYS A 227 6.11 -40.63 -11.80
CA LYS A 227 7.33 -40.08 -11.17
C LYS A 227 7.85 -40.92 -10.01
N GLY A 228 6.96 -41.49 -9.21
CA GLY A 228 7.33 -42.37 -8.08
C GLY A 228 7.94 -43.71 -8.50
N SER A 229 7.82 -44.11 -9.77
CA SER A 229 8.42 -45.33 -10.31
C SER A 229 9.83 -45.12 -10.91
N VAL A 230 10.37 -43.90 -10.86
CA VAL A 230 11.74 -43.57 -11.31
C VAL A 230 12.76 -43.61 -10.14
N GLU A 231 12.29 -43.75 -8.90
CA GLU A 231 13.12 -43.85 -7.68
C GLU A 231 13.12 -45.27 -7.05
N ALA A 232 12.91 -46.33 -7.84
CA ALA A 232 12.99 -47.73 -7.39
C ALA A 232 14.09 -48.51 -8.12
#